data_AF-A0AAW5TYD4-F1
#
_entry.id   AF-A0AAW5TYD4-F1
#
_cell.length_a   1.000
_cell.length_b   1.000
_cell.length_c   1.000
_cell.angle_alpha   90.00
_cell.angle_beta   90.00
_cell.angle_gamma   90.00
#
_symmetry.space_group_name_H-M   'P 1'
#
loop_
_entity.id
_entity.type
_entity.pdbx_description
1 polymer ?
#
loop_
_entity_poly.entity_id
_entity_poly.type
_entity_poly.pdbx_seq_one_letter_code
_entity_poly.pdbx_strand_id
1 'polypeptide(L)'
;MRQSQYMSANDIKYLVLHCSASRCNQDYSVELLRRDHKARGFYDIGYHFYIRKDGKKTQHRMLLEVGAHCIPYNRCSIGICYEGGLDEDGKPANTLTKEQEERITDLLINLHKLFPKAKIVGHRDLPGASPKECPCFDAHTIFGWIEDL
;
A
#
# COMPACT_ATOMS: atom_id res chain seq x y z
N MET A 1 15.44 -17.08 18.09
CA MET A 1 14.30 -17.76 17.41
C MET A 1 14.02 -17.01 16.11
N ARG A 2 14.00 -17.68 14.95
CA ARG A 2 13.61 -17.02 13.69
C ARG A 2 12.11 -16.78 13.72
N GLN A 3 11.67 -15.52 13.63
CA GLN A 3 10.25 -15.21 13.51
C GLN A 3 9.71 -15.75 12.17
N SER A 4 8.47 -16.25 12.16
CA SER A 4 7.79 -16.77 10.96
C SER A 4 7.81 -15.74 9.83
N GLN A 5 8.00 -16.20 8.59
CA GLN A 5 7.84 -15.37 7.38
C GLN A 5 6.37 -15.14 7.00
N TYR A 6 5.45 -15.84 7.67
CA TYR A 6 4.01 -15.75 7.44
C TYR A 6 3.24 -15.27 8.68
N MET A 7 2.19 -14.49 8.44
CA MET A 7 1.19 -13.99 9.39
C MET A 7 0.01 -14.95 9.47
N SER A 8 -0.72 -14.96 10.59
CA SER A 8 -2.06 -15.54 10.64
C SER A 8 -3.07 -14.57 10.02
N ALA A 9 -4.14 -15.09 9.42
CA ALA A 9 -5.24 -14.25 8.95
C ALA A 9 -5.83 -13.38 10.08
N ASN A 10 -5.86 -13.92 11.31
CA ASN A 10 -6.33 -13.19 12.49
C ASN A 10 -5.39 -12.07 12.96
N ASP A 11 -4.14 -12.05 12.47
CA ASP A 11 -3.17 -11.00 12.81
C ASP A 11 -3.34 -9.75 11.95
N ILE A 12 -4.06 -9.84 10.83
CA ILE A 12 -4.25 -8.72 9.91
C ILE A 12 -5.19 -7.69 10.53
N LYS A 13 -4.60 -6.60 11.00
CA LYS A 13 -5.28 -5.47 11.65
C LYS A 13 -5.46 -4.28 10.72
N TYR A 14 -4.62 -4.16 9.68
CA TYR A 14 -4.62 -2.99 8.81
C TYR A 14 -4.49 -3.34 7.33
N LEU A 15 -5.26 -2.67 6.49
CA LEU A 15 -5.04 -2.54 5.06
C LEU A 15 -4.42 -1.16 4.84
N VAL A 16 -3.11 -1.12 4.55
CA VAL A 16 -2.33 0.12 4.57
C VAL A 16 -2.09 0.59 3.15
N LEU A 17 -2.65 1.76 2.80
CA LEU A 17 -2.38 2.42 1.53
C LEU A 17 -1.06 3.20 1.56
N HIS A 18 -0.31 3.05 0.47
CA HIS A 18 0.95 3.73 0.20
C HIS A 18 0.92 4.38 -1.19
N CYS A 19 1.73 5.41 -1.38
CA CYS A 19 2.16 5.89 -2.69
C CYS A 19 3.61 5.45 -2.96
N SER A 20 4.00 5.30 -4.23
CA SER A 20 5.39 4.99 -4.60
C SER A 20 6.35 6.17 -4.44
N ALA A 21 5.84 7.37 -4.16
CA ALA A 21 6.58 8.62 -4.18
C ALA A 21 7.28 8.86 -5.53
N SER A 22 6.57 8.56 -6.62
CA SER A 22 6.97 8.85 -7.99
C SER A 22 6.17 10.02 -8.54
N ARG A 23 6.77 10.80 -9.46
CA ARG A 23 6.10 11.95 -10.08
C ARG A 23 4.92 11.52 -10.96
N CYS A 24 3.84 12.29 -10.92
CA CYS A 24 2.63 12.03 -11.70
C CYS A 24 2.87 12.05 -13.22
N ASN A 25 3.87 12.79 -13.70
CA ASN A 25 4.26 12.89 -15.11
C ASN A 25 5.34 11.87 -15.55
N GLN A 26 5.74 10.93 -14.69
CA GLN A 26 6.74 9.90 -15.01
C GLN A 26 6.20 8.49 -14.81
N ASP A 27 6.44 7.62 -15.78
CA ASP A 27 6.10 6.21 -15.64
C ASP A 27 7.02 5.53 -14.61
N TYR A 28 6.44 4.86 -13.62
CA TYR A 28 7.17 4.10 -12.62
C TYR A 28 6.73 2.64 -12.65
N SER A 29 7.49 1.82 -13.38
CA SER A 29 7.12 0.44 -13.63
C SER A 29 7.31 -0.49 -12.45
N VAL A 30 6.70 -1.68 -12.53
CA VAL A 30 6.92 -2.76 -11.56
C VAL A 30 8.40 -3.14 -11.50
N GLU A 31 9.08 -3.12 -12.64
CA GLU A 31 10.52 -3.41 -12.75
C GLU A 31 11.36 -2.34 -12.05
N LEU A 32 11.01 -1.06 -12.21
CA LEU A 32 11.66 0.05 -11.50
C LEU A 32 11.41 -0.03 -10.00
N LEU A 33 10.17 -0.27 -9.57
CA LEU A 33 9.80 -0.48 -8.17
C LEU A 33 10.62 -1.64 -7.56
N ARG A 34 10.71 -2.76 -8.26
CA ARG A 34 11.52 -3.92 -7.81
C ARG A 34 12.98 -3.57 -7.70
N ARG A 35 13.55 -2.91 -8.72
CA ARG A 35 14.96 -2.48 -8.73
C ARG A 35 15.26 -1.62 -7.50
N ASP A 36 14.42 -0.63 -7.24
CA ASP A 36 14.65 0.33 -6.17
C ASP A 36 14.47 -0.31 -4.77
N HIS A 37 13.50 -1.23 -4.62
CA HIS A 37 13.35 -2.00 -3.39
C HIS A 37 14.55 -2.94 -3.14
N LYS A 38 15.07 -3.60 -4.18
CA LYS A 38 16.29 -4.41 -4.07
C LYS A 38 17.52 -3.56 -3.74
N ALA A 39 17.64 -2.37 -4.33
CA ALA A 39 18.71 -1.43 -4.02
C ALA A 39 18.68 -0.97 -2.54
N ARG A 40 17.51 -0.97 -1.91
CA ARG A 40 17.32 -0.72 -0.47
C ARG A 40 17.59 -1.94 0.43
N GLY A 41 18.05 -3.05 -0.14
CA GLY A 41 18.36 -4.29 0.58
C GLY A 41 17.15 -5.19 0.85
N PHE A 42 16.00 -4.94 0.21
CA PHE A 42 14.87 -5.86 0.30
C PHE A 42 15.09 -7.07 -0.63
N TYR A 43 14.58 -8.23 -0.23
CA TYR A 43 14.63 -9.43 -1.07
C TYR A 43 13.84 -9.26 -2.39
N ASP A 44 12.70 -8.59 -2.33
CA ASP A 44 11.85 -8.20 -3.48
C ASP A 44 10.98 -6.98 -3.07
N ILE A 45 9.99 -6.63 -3.90
CA ILE A 45 8.99 -5.59 -3.61
C ILE A 45 8.38 -5.79 -2.21
N GLY A 46 8.26 -4.68 -1.49
CA GLY A 46 7.89 -4.66 -0.07
C GLY A 46 6.38 -4.69 0.17
N TYR A 47 5.61 -4.39 -0.87
CA TYR A 47 4.15 -4.34 -0.85
C TYR A 47 3.55 -5.68 -1.28
N HIS A 48 2.30 -5.91 -0.89
CA HIS A 48 1.52 -7.05 -1.36
C HIS A 48 0.95 -6.76 -2.75
N PHE A 49 0.46 -5.54 -2.95
CA PHE A 49 -0.11 -5.10 -4.22
C PHE A 49 0.53 -3.80 -4.69
N TYR A 50 0.67 -3.68 -6.01
CA TYR A 50 1.06 -2.45 -6.69
C TYR A 50 0.09 -2.13 -7.83
N ILE A 51 -0.35 -0.88 -7.91
CA ILE A 51 -1.41 -0.43 -8.83
C ILE A 51 -0.88 0.73 -9.67
N ARG A 52 -0.71 0.48 -10.96
CA ARG A 52 -0.23 1.44 -11.96
C ARG A 52 -1.28 2.53 -12.23
N LYS A 53 -0.87 3.64 -12.84
CA LYS A 53 -1.76 4.78 -13.18
C LYS A 53 -2.99 4.40 -14.03
N ASP A 54 -2.87 3.36 -14.85
CA ASP A 54 -3.93 2.80 -15.68
C ASP A 54 -4.86 1.82 -14.93
N GLY A 55 -4.72 1.68 -13.61
CA GLY A 55 -5.49 0.75 -12.79
C GLY A 55 -5.03 -0.71 -12.90
N LYS A 56 -3.93 -1.01 -13.61
CA LYS A 56 -3.35 -2.36 -13.66
C LYS A 56 -2.78 -2.73 -12.29
N LYS A 57 -3.38 -3.73 -11.66
CA LYS A 57 -2.92 -4.32 -10.39
C LYS A 57 -1.94 -5.46 -10.64
N THR A 58 -0.87 -5.50 -9.87
CA THR A 58 0.02 -6.65 -9.73
C THR A 58 0.15 -7.06 -8.27
N GLN A 59 0.37 -8.36 -8.02
CA GLN A 59 0.61 -8.91 -6.70
C GLN A 59 2.08 -9.36 -6.60
N HIS A 60 2.71 -9.10 -5.46
CA HIS A 60 4.13 -9.39 -5.24
C HIS A 60 4.33 -10.29 -4.03
N ARG A 61 4.01 -9.80 -2.83
CA ARG A 61 3.96 -10.66 -1.64
C ARG A 61 2.64 -11.42 -1.57
N MET A 62 2.70 -12.65 -1.05
CA MET A 62 1.48 -13.42 -0.75
C MET A 62 0.71 -12.72 0.37
N LEU A 63 -0.63 -12.86 0.43
CA LEU A 63 -1.47 -12.14 1.40
C LEU A 63 -1.03 -12.29 2.87
N LEU A 64 -0.54 -13.47 3.22
CA LEU A 64 -0.06 -13.78 4.58
C LEU A 64 1.47 -13.77 4.68
N GLU A 65 2.20 -13.47 3.62
CA GLU A 65 3.65 -13.25 3.73
C GLU A 65 3.90 -11.90 4.39
N VAL A 66 4.81 -11.84 5.36
CA VAL A 66 5.14 -10.60 6.06
C VAL A 66 5.66 -9.55 5.07
N GLY A 67 5.05 -8.35 5.12
CA GLY A 67 5.43 -7.23 4.27
C GLY A 67 6.78 -6.58 4.62
N ALA A 68 7.24 -5.68 3.76
CA ALA A 68 8.36 -4.77 4.02
C ALA A 68 7.98 -3.34 3.60
N HIS A 69 6.91 -2.81 4.20
CA HIS A 69 6.31 -1.54 3.79
C HIS A 69 6.02 -0.57 4.95
N CYS A 70 5.84 -1.05 6.18
CA CYS A 70 5.52 -0.22 7.34
C CYS A 70 6.02 -0.87 8.64
N ILE A 71 7.13 -0.39 9.20
CA ILE A 71 7.62 -0.87 10.51
C ILE A 71 6.95 -0.02 11.61
N PRO A 72 6.46 -0.61 12.72
CA PRO A 72 6.48 -2.03 13.10
C PRO A 72 5.29 -2.88 12.59
N TYR A 73 4.43 -2.32 11.75
CA TYR A 73 3.14 -2.90 11.33
C TYR A 73 3.21 -4.03 10.28
N ASN A 74 4.39 -4.33 9.72
CA ASN A 74 4.59 -5.35 8.66
C ASN A 74 3.99 -6.73 8.97
N ARG A 75 3.85 -7.08 10.26
CA ARG A 75 3.34 -8.39 10.72
C ARG A 75 1.86 -8.41 11.06
N CYS A 76 1.17 -7.30 10.87
CA CYS A 76 -0.26 -7.17 11.14
C CYS A 76 -0.96 -6.37 10.04
N SER A 77 -0.39 -6.31 8.84
CA SER A 77 -0.95 -5.49 7.78
C SER A 77 -0.66 -5.97 6.37
N ILE A 78 -1.55 -5.57 5.46
CA ILE A 78 -1.40 -5.74 4.01
C ILE A 78 -1.12 -4.38 3.39
N GLY A 79 0.10 -4.18 2.89
CA GLY A 79 0.51 -2.99 2.15
C GLY A 79 0.05 -2.99 0.69
N ILE A 80 -0.67 -1.95 0.29
CA ILE A 80 -1.15 -1.68 -1.06
C ILE A 80 -0.52 -0.37 -1.52
N CYS A 81 0.23 -0.37 -2.62
CA CYS A 81 0.90 0.82 -3.14
C CYS A 81 0.27 1.23 -4.47
N TYR A 82 -0.07 2.50 -4.65
CA TYR A 82 -0.39 3.06 -5.96
C TYR A 82 0.85 3.79 -6.53
N GLU A 83 0.93 3.84 -7.85
CA GLU A 83 1.92 4.62 -8.59
C GLU A 83 1.60 6.12 -8.50
N GLY A 84 2.49 6.89 -7.86
CA GLY A 84 2.32 8.34 -7.73
C GLY A 84 2.71 8.86 -6.35
N GLY A 85 2.04 9.92 -5.93
CA GLY A 85 2.21 10.61 -4.64
C GLY A 85 3.05 11.89 -4.73
N LEU A 86 3.64 12.20 -5.89
CA LEU A 86 4.35 13.45 -6.13
C LEU A 86 3.80 14.17 -7.37
N ASP A 87 3.64 15.48 -7.29
CA ASP A 87 3.32 16.33 -8.45
C ASP A 87 4.48 16.42 -9.47
N GLU A 88 4.31 17.24 -10.50
CA GLU A 88 5.31 17.42 -11.57
C GLU A 88 6.64 18.00 -11.07
N ASP A 89 6.58 18.82 -10.01
CA ASP A 89 7.75 19.40 -9.36
C ASP A 89 8.42 18.42 -8.38
N GLY A 90 7.76 17.32 -8.04
CA GLY A 90 8.22 16.34 -7.05
C GLY A 90 7.80 16.65 -5.62
N LYS A 91 6.77 17.48 -5.41
CA LYS A 91 6.21 17.74 -4.08
C LYS A 91 5.10 16.73 -3.77
N PRO A 92 4.92 16.33 -2.49
CA PRO A 92 3.82 15.47 -2.09
C PRO A 92 2.46 16.02 -2.53
N ALA A 93 1.68 15.21 -3.23
CA ALA A 93 0.35 15.57 -3.70
C ALA A 93 -0.53 14.32 -3.86
N ASN A 94 -1.85 14.48 -3.74
CA ASN A 94 -2.77 13.43 -4.15
C ASN A 94 -2.76 13.34 -5.68
N THR A 95 -2.13 12.29 -6.21
CA THR A 95 -2.07 12.02 -7.66
C THR A 95 -2.83 10.75 -8.03
N LEU A 96 -3.74 10.31 -7.17
CA LEU A 96 -4.54 9.12 -7.41
C LEU A 96 -5.39 9.30 -8.68
N THR A 97 -5.25 8.40 -9.64
CA THR A 97 -6.08 8.40 -10.85
C THR A 97 -7.43 7.74 -10.57
N LYS A 98 -8.41 8.00 -11.43
CA LYS A 98 -9.73 7.37 -11.33
C LYS A 98 -9.63 5.84 -11.48
N GLU A 99 -8.83 5.37 -12.42
CA GLU A 99 -8.60 3.94 -12.68
C GLU A 99 -7.91 3.26 -11.48
N GLN A 100 -7.02 3.97 -10.79
CA GLN A 100 -6.44 3.51 -9.54
C GLN A 100 -7.48 3.46 -8.42
N GLU A 101 -8.28 4.50 -8.25
CA GLU A 101 -9.32 4.58 -7.22
C GLU A 101 -10.34 3.43 -7.37
N GLU A 102 -10.82 3.18 -8.58
CA GLU A 102 -11.73 2.06 -8.89
C GLU A 102 -11.06 0.72 -8.55
N ARG A 103 -9.80 0.52 -8.97
CA ARG A 103 -9.07 -0.72 -8.69
C ARG A 103 -8.78 -0.93 -7.21
N ILE A 104 -8.45 0.13 -6.48
CA ILE A 104 -8.19 0.09 -5.04
C ILE A 104 -9.49 -0.25 -4.32
N THR A 105 -10.61 0.35 -4.71
CA THR A 105 -11.93 0.07 -4.14
C THR A 105 -12.27 -1.42 -4.26
N ASP A 106 -12.19 -1.99 -5.48
CA ASP A 106 -12.44 -3.42 -5.70
C ASP A 106 -11.52 -4.31 -4.86
N LEU A 107 -10.24 -3.93 -4.75
CA LEU A 107 -9.27 -4.68 -3.97
C LEU A 107 -9.59 -4.62 -2.48
N LEU A 108 -9.90 -3.45 -1.93
CA LEU A 108 -10.21 -3.25 -0.52
C LEU A 108 -11.50 -3.99 -0.13
N ILE A 109 -12.55 -3.95 -0.95
CA ILE A 109 -13.78 -4.73 -0.72
C ILE A 109 -13.45 -6.23 -0.58
N ASN A 110 -12.64 -6.76 -1.50
CA ASN A 110 -12.27 -8.18 -1.47
C ASN A 110 -11.39 -8.53 -0.28
N LEU A 111 -10.45 -7.66 0.09
CA LEU A 111 -9.59 -7.88 1.26
C LEU A 111 -10.38 -7.76 2.56
N HIS A 112 -11.32 -6.82 2.66
CA HIS A 112 -12.15 -6.66 3.86
C HIS A 112 -13.06 -7.85 4.09
N LYS A 113 -13.61 -8.46 3.03
CA LYS A 113 -14.32 -9.75 3.13
C LYS A 113 -13.46 -10.87 3.72
N LEU A 114 -12.16 -10.90 3.40
CA LEU A 114 -11.22 -11.90 3.93
C LEU A 114 -10.73 -11.55 5.34
N PHE A 115 -10.62 -10.27 5.66
CA PHE A 115 -10.08 -9.75 6.91
C PHE A 115 -11.04 -8.70 7.52
N PRO A 116 -12.24 -9.11 7.96
CA PRO A 116 -13.34 -8.18 8.29
C PRO A 116 -13.08 -7.26 9.49
N LYS A 117 -12.00 -7.49 10.25
CA LYS A 117 -11.59 -6.65 11.37
C LYS A 117 -10.48 -5.66 11.00
N ALA A 118 -9.95 -5.75 9.78
CA ALA A 118 -8.85 -4.90 9.35
C ALA A 118 -9.35 -3.47 9.09
N LYS A 119 -8.59 -2.49 9.55
CA LYS A 119 -8.84 -1.07 9.31
C LYS A 119 -8.15 -0.57 8.06
N ILE A 120 -8.82 0.24 7.26
CA ILE A 120 -8.31 0.88 6.06
C ILE A 120 -7.66 2.20 6.47
N VAL A 121 -6.35 2.29 6.28
CA VAL A 121 -5.55 3.43 6.75
C VAL A 121 -4.50 3.83 5.71
N GLY A 122 -4.10 5.09 5.72
CA GLY A 122 -2.88 5.53 5.06
C GLY A 122 -1.66 5.22 5.94
N HIS A 123 -0.47 5.10 5.33
CA HIS A 123 0.77 4.96 6.11
C HIS A 123 0.92 6.10 7.14
N ARG A 124 0.57 7.33 6.78
CA ARG A 124 0.61 8.52 7.64
C ARG A 124 -0.27 8.43 8.90
N ASP A 125 -1.31 7.59 8.89
CA ASP A 125 -2.28 7.49 9.99
C ASP A 125 -1.81 6.52 11.09
N LEU A 126 -0.76 5.73 10.82
CA LEU A 126 -0.23 4.77 11.78
C LEU A 126 0.68 5.45 12.83
N PRO A 127 0.54 5.12 14.12
CA PRO A 127 1.39 5.68 15.17
C PRO A 127 2.89 5.52 14.89
N GLY A 128 3.65 6.61 15.02
CA GLY A 128 5.08 6.64 14.72
C GLY A 128 5.44 6.79 13.24
N ALA A 129 4.45 6.93 12.35
CA ALA A 129 4.68 7.20 10.93
C ALA A 129 4.88 8.69 10.62
N SER A 130 4.38 9.62 11.44
CA SER A 130 4.55 11.06 11.24
C SER A 130 6.04 11.47 11.29
N PRO A 131 6.51 12.38 10.42
CA PRO A 131 5.76 13.26 9.51
C PRO A 131 5.62 12.71 8.07
N LYS A 132 5.36 11.41 7.87
CA LYS A 132 5.09 10.88 6.52
C LYS A 132 3.81 11.47 5.94
N GLU A 133 3.88 11.90 4.69
CA GLU A 133 2.70 12.34 3.91
C GLU A 133 1.99 11.16 3.23
N CYS A 134 2.68 10.05 2.98
CA CYS A 134 2.16 8.86 2.29
C CYS A 134 0.84 8.35 2.92
N PRO A 135 -0.26 8.16 2.16
CA PRO A 135 -0.38 8.09 0.69
C PRO A 135 -0.65 9.43 -0.02
N CYS A 136 -0.39 10.56 0.63
CA CYS A 136 -0.61 11.94 0.16
C CYS A 136 -2.09 12.35 0.06
N PHE A 137 -2.95 11.62 0.76
CA PHE A 137 -4.36 11.92 1.01
C PHE A 137 -4.82 11.20 2.28
N ASP A 138 -6.01 11.54 2.79
CA ASP A 138 -6.66 10.81 3.87
C ASP A 138 -7.37 9.56 3.32
N ALA A 139 -6.79 8.38 3.56
CA ALA A 139 -7.31 7.14 2.99
C ALA A 139 -8.64 6.72 3.61
N HIS A 140 -8.86 7.01 4.89
CA HIS A 140 -10.10 6.66 5.58
C HIS A 140 -11.26 7.52 5.07
N THR A 141 -11.02 8.79 4.76
CA THR A 141 -12.04 9.66 4.15
C THR A 141 -12.51 9.14 2.79
N ILE A 142 -11.61 8.57 1.96
CA ILE A 142 -11.96 8.08 0.61
C ILE A 142 -12.56 6.67 0.66
N PHE A 143 -11.97 5.76 1.44
CA PHE A 143 -12.27 4.32 1.38
C PHE A 143 -12.87 3.74 2.66
N GLY A 144 -12.96 4.50 3.75
CA GLY A 144 -13.37 4.00 5.07
C GLY A 144 -14.80 3.45 5.10
N TRP A 145 -15.68 3.90 4.19
CA TRP A 145 -17.05 3.36 4.04
C TRP A 145 -17.09 1.86 3.72
N ILE A 146 -15.99 1.30 3.19
CA ILE A 146 -15.86 -0.15 2.92
C ILE A 146 -15.86 -0.95 4.23
N GLU A 147 -15.43 -0.35 5.35
CA GLU A 147 -15.38 -1.05 6.64
C GLU A 147 -16.77 -1.43 7.17
N ASP A 148 -17.81 -0.76 6.68
CA ASP A 148 -19.21 -0.90 7.09
C ASP A 148 -20.05 -1.78 6.14
N LEU A 149 -19.45 -2.35 5.08
CA LEU A 149 -20.10 -3.28 4.14
C LEU A 149 -20.31 -4.68 4.74
#